data_AF-A0A6N4W1S9-F1
#
_entry.id   AF-A0A6N4W1S9-F1
#
_cell.length_a   1.000
_cell.length_b   1.000
_cell.length_c   1.000
_cell.angle_alpha   90.00
_cell.angle_beta   90.00
_cell.angle_gamma   90.00
#
_symmetry.space_group_name_H-M   'P 1'
#
loop_
_entity.id
_entity.type
_entity.pdbx_description
1 polymer ?
#
loop_
_entity_poly.entity_id
_entity_poly.type
_entity_poly.pdbx_seq_one_letter_code
_entity_poly.pdbx_strand_id
1 'polypeptide(L)'
;MSDVEINVRGAHSVTLPPELGTVHVTLALEGPAPEPVFLAVTTALTEVKASLEARHQTGQGPVTRYSVDQVRMGSHRPWHKDGKKLPLVHTASVSVEATFADFDVLSVWVASAVGVEGLSISHLEWDLTETRRLEVERATRRHAVQDARRRAQDYADALDLGTVVVRSISDTGLNRPAPTPRAAMLAQAAPQGGGDEFSLRPQDVDVDAEVEATFVVAEK
;
A
#
# COMPACT_ATOMS: atom_id res chain seq x y z
N MET A 1 -29.34 -40.19 -6.94
CA MET A 1 -28.98 -39.16 -7.92
C MET A 1 -27.73 -38.50 -7.37
N SER A 2 -26.60 -38.68 -8.04
CA SER A 2 -25.29 -38.18 -7.61
C SER A 2 -25.04 -36.86 -8.33
N ASP A 3 -25.23 -35.73 -7.64
CA ASP A 3 -24.89 -34.44 -8.23
C ASP A 3 -23.37 -34.35 -8.42
N VAL A 4 -22.93 -33.94 -9.61
CA VAL A 4 -21.49 -33.70 -9.87
C VAL A 4 -21.14 -32.31 -9.33
N GLU A 5 -20.11 -32.25 -8.49
CA GLU A 5 -19.59 -31.00 -7.93
C GLU A 5 -18.35 -30.51 -8.69
N ILE A 6 -18.38 -29.25 -9.11
CA ILE A 6 -17.30 -28.59 -9.82
C ILE A 6 -16.80 -27.44 -8.95
N ASN A 7 -15.58 -27.59 -8.41
CA ASN A 7 -14.93 -26.59 -7.58
C ASN A 7 -13.91 -25.81 -8.40
N VAL A 8 -14.07 -24.50 -8.49
CA VAL A 8 -13.24 -23.64 -9.31
C VAL A 8 -12.83 -22.37 -8.57
N ARG A 9 -11.72 -21.80 -9.02
CA ARG A 9 -11.36 -20.43 -8.71
C ARG A 9 -11.59 -19.54 -9.91
N GLY A 10 -12.23 -18.40 -9.67
CA GLY A 10 -12.33 -17.32 -10.63
C GLY A 10 -11.43 -16.17 -10.22
N ALA A 11 -10.75 -15.55 -11.16
CA ALA A 11 -9.89 -14.40 -10.90
C ALA A 11 -10.08 -13.32 -11.96
N HIS A 12 -9.90 -12.08 -11.55
CA HIS A 12 -9.78 -10.95 -12.47
C HIS A 12 -8.83 -9.91 -11.88
N SER A 13 -8.04 -9.30 -12.77
CA SER A 13 -7.14 -8.21 -12.45
C SER A 13 -7.32 -7.09 -13.47
N VAL A 14 -7.15 -5.86 -13.02
CA VAL A 14 -7.13 -4.69 -13.88
C VAL A 14 -6.06 -3.72 -13.40
N THR A 15 -5.34 -3.16 -14.36
CA THR A 15 -4.28 -2.19 -14.15
C THR A 15 -4.77 -0.83 -14.65
N LEU A 16 -4.65 0.21 -13.83
CA LEU A 16 -5.19 1.55 -14.12
C LEU A 16 -4.14 2.62 -13.83
N PRO A 17 -4.13 3.74 -14.58
CA PRO A 17 -3.30 4.87 -14.22
C PRO A 17 -3.73 5.42 -12.84
N PRO A 18 -2.79 5.90 -12.01
CA PRO A 18 -3.12 6.42 -10.71
C PRO A 18 -3.81 7.78 -10.82
N GLU A 19 -4.60 8.10 -9.81
CA GLU A 19 -5.28 9.40 -9.66
C GLU A 19 -4.69 10.22 -8.50
N LEU A 20 -4.01 9.55 -7.56
CA LEU A 20 -3.41 10.12 -6.37
C LEU A 20 -1.96 9.66 -6.22
N GLY A 21 -1.10 10.56 -5.74
CA GLY A 21 0.27 10.26 -5.32
C GLY A 21 0.48 10.70 -3.88
N THR A 22 0.76 9.77 -2.98
CA THR A 22 1.10 10.07 -1.58
C THR A 22 2.61 10.01 -1.40
N VAL A 23 3.21 11.11 -0.96
CA VAL A 23 4.63 11.18 -0.63
C VAL A 23 4.80 11.00 0.88
N HIS A 24 5.68 10.06 1.25
CA HIS A 24 6.07 9.83 2.63
C HIS A 24 7.44 10.46 2.86
N VAL A 25 7.49 11.40 3.79
CA VAL A 25 8.70 12.18 4.10
C VAL A 25 9.05 12.00 5.57
N THR A 26 10.34 11.88 5.85
CA THR A 26 10.89 11.88 7.19
C THR A 26 11.84 13.06 7.36
N LEU A 27 11.54 13.92 8.32
CA LEU A 27 12.46 14.94 8.82
C LEU A 27 13.21 14.34 10.00
N ALA A 28 14.53 14.20 9.88
CA ALA A 28 15.38 13.69 10.95
C ALA A 28 16.67 14.51 11.04
N LEU A 29 16.99 14.95 12.26
CA LEU A 29 18.23 15.66 12.57
C LEU A 29 18.87 15.05 13.80
N GLU A 30 20.19 15.20 13.90
CA GLU A 30 20.97 14.74 15.03
C GLU A 30 21.96 15.80 15.52
N GLY A 31 22.33 15.72 16.80
CA GLY A 31 23.24 16.69 17.39
C GLY A 31 23.67 16.36 18.82
N PRO A 32 24.56 17.19 19.39
CA PRO A 32 25.17 16.92 20.69
C PRO A 32 24.27 17.21 21.89
N ALA A 33 23.15 17.91 21.70
CA ALA A 33 22.22 18.29 22.76
C ALA A 33 20.76 18.11 22.30
N PRO A 34 19.84 17.67 23.18
CA PRO A 34 18.48 17.34 22.79
C PRO A 34 17.63 18.56 22.41
N GLU A 35 17.76 19.68 23.13
CA GLU A 35 16.93 20.87 22.92
C GLU A 35 17.18 21.56 21.57
N PRO A 36 18.43 21.82 21.13
CA PRO A 36 18.69 22.37 19.80
C PRO A 36 18.20 21.45 18.67
N VAL A 37 18.34 20.14 18.82
CA VAL A 37 17.90 19.15 17.81
C VAL A 37 16.38 19.15 17.68
N PHE A 38 15.66 19.20 18.81
CA PHE A 38 14.20 19.33 18.81
C PHE A 38 13.75 20.62 18.12
N LEU A 39 14.33 21.77 18.48
CA LEU A 39 13.98 23.06 17.88
C LEU A 39 14.23 23.08 16.37
N ALA A 40 15.35 22.51 15.90
CA ALA A 40 15.67 22.42 14.48
C ALA A 40 14.63 21.59 13.72
N VAL A 41 14.26 20.40 14.21
CA VAL A 41 13.23 19.56 13.57
C VAL A 41 11.86 20.23 13.56
N THR A 42 11.46 20.88 14.65
CA THR A 42 10.17 21.61 14.70
C THR A 42 10.12 22.81 13.76
N THR A 43 11.26 23.48 13.55
CA THR A 43 11.38 24.59 12.59
C THR A 43 11.25 24.08 11.15
N ALA A 44 11.99 23.03 10.79
CA ALA A 44 11.88 22.40 9.48
C ALA A 44 10.47 21.84 9.23
N LEU A 45 9.84 21.24 10.25
CA LEU A 45 8.46 20.77 10.16
C LEU A 45 7.48 21.92 9.88
N THR A 46 7.68 23.07 10.49
CA THR A 46 6.85 24.27 10.25
C THR A 46 6.95 24.73 8.81
N GLU A 47 8.16 24.76 8.25
CA GLU A 47 8.40 25.10 6.84
C GLU A 47 7.71 24.11 5.88
N VAL A 48 7.88 22.81 6.13
CA VAL A 48 7.23 21.76 5.34
C VAL A 48 5.72 21.88 5.40
N LYS A 49 5.14 22.07 6.60
CA LYS A 49 3.70 22.28 6.77
C LYS A 49 3.20 23.50 6.01
N ALA A 50 3.87 24.64 6.14
CA ALA A 50 3.50 25.86 5.42
C ALA A 50 3.54 25.66 3.90
N SER A 51 4.52 24.90 3.39
CA SER A 51 4.63 24.57 1.97
C SER A 51 3.45 23.71 1.48
N LEU A 52 2.98 22.76 2.29
CA LEU A 52 1.83 21.91 1.98
C LEU A 52 0.52 22.69 2.08
N GLU A 53 0.36 23.49 3.14
CA GLU A 53 -0.82 24.32 3.38
C GLU A 53 -1.04 25.35 2.28
N ALA A 54 0.03 25.98 1.77
CA ALA A 54 -0.06 26.89 0.64
C ALA A 54 -0.62 26.25 -0.65
N ARG A 55 -0.52 24.92 -0.75
CA ARG A 55 -1.00 24.10 -1.89
C ARG A 55 -2.27 23.32 -1.54
N HIS A 56 -2.73 23.38 -0.30
CA HIS A 56 -3.94 22.72 0.16
C HIS A 56 -5.13 23.68 0.05
N GLN A 57 -6.05 23.36 -0.86
CA GLN A 57 -7.36 24.02 -0.93
C GLN A 57 -8.41 22.95 -0.71
N THR A 58 -9.18 23.06 0.37
CA THR A 58 -10.15 22.04 0.76
C THR A 58 -11.12 21.74 -0.38
N GLY A 59 -11.07 20.51 -0.90
CA GLY A 59 -11.98 20.01 -1.94
C GLY A 59 -11.62 20.38 -3.39
N GLN A 60 -10.64 21.24 -3.65
CA GLN A 60 -10.24 21.65 -5.01
C GLN A 60 -8.73 21.87 -5.21
N GLY A 61 -7.93 21.68 -4.16
CA GLY A 61 -6.50 21.91 -4.19
C GLY A 61 -5.70 20.71 -4.68
N PRO A 62 -4.50 20.95 -5.23
CA PRO A 62 -3.62 19.89 -5.70
C PRO A 62 -3.16 18.96 -4.57
N VAL A 63 -3.13 19.43 -3.31
CA VAL A 63 -2.99 18.60 -2.11
C VAL A 63 -4.38 18.30 -1.57
N THR A 64 -4.75 17.02 -1.55
CA THR A 64 -6.08 16.57 -1.08
C THR A 64 -6.11 16.29 0.42
N ARG A 65 -4.98 15.85 0.98
CA ARG A 65 -4.81 15.55 2.40
C ARG A 65 -3.33 15.61 2.79
N TYR A 66 -3.05 15.98 4.03
CA TYR A 66 -1.75 15.72 4.64
C TYR A 66 -1.92 15.32 6.11
N SER A 67 -0.98 14.54 6.62
CA SER A 67 -0.88 14.16 8.03
C SER A 67 0.55 14.27 8.53
N VAL A 68 0.68 14.61 9.81
CA VAL A 68 1.97 14.74 10.48
C VAL A 68 1.93 13.90 11.76
N ASP A 69 2.90 13.01 11.92
CA ASP A 69 3.03 12.19 13.13
C ASP A 69 3.62 13.01 14.30
N GLN A 70 3.67 12.42 15.48
CA GLN A 70 4.34 13.01 16.64
C GLN A 70 5.86 13.03 16.45
N VAL A 71 6.50 14.11 16.90
CA VAL A 71 7.97 14.20 16.95
C VAL A 71 8.49 13.16 17.95
N ARG A 72 9.39 12.30 17.48
CA ARG A 72 10.05 11.27 18.28
C ARG A 72 11.46 11.72 18.61
N MET A 73 11.83 11.58 19.88
CA MET A 73 13.17 11.91 20.39
C MET A 73 13.89 10.61 20.76
N GLY A 74 15.18 10.57 20.45
CA GLY A 74 16.05 9.44 20.76
C GLY A 74 17.44 9.89 21.17
N SER A 75 18.21 8.94 21.69
CA SER A 75 19.65 9.13 21.86
C SER A 75 20.37 7.81 21.67
N HIS A 76 21.51 7.87 21.00
CA HIS A 76 22.34 6.71 20.71
C HIS A 76 23.82 7.06 20.89
N ARG A 77 24.66 6.05 21.14
CA ARG A 77 26.12 6.21 21.17
C ARG A 77 26.71 5.54 19.93
N PRO A 78 27.16 6.31 18.93
CA PRO A 78 27.74 5.73 17.74
C PRO A 78 28.99 4.90 18.10
N TRP A 79 29.20 3.83 17.36
CA TRP A 79 30.30 2.89 17.60
C TRP A 79 31.53 3.31 16.80
N HIS A 80 32.68 3.46 17.46
CA HIS A 80 33.96 3.68 16.78
C HIS A 80 34.63 2.35 16.44
N LYS A 81 35.18 2.19 15.23
CA LYS A 81 35.84 0.95 14.78
C LYS A 81 36.96 0.47 15.72
N ASP A 82 37.64 1.41 16.39
CA ASP A 82 38.71 1.13 17.36
C ASP A 82 38.23 0.91 18.82
N GLY A 83 36.94 0.63 19.06
CA GLY A 83 36.41 0.31 20.40
C GLY A 83 36.28 1.50 21.36
N LYS A 84 36.43 2.74 20.86
CA LYS A 84 36.21 3.95 21.66
C LYS A 84 34.72 4.29 21.75
N LYS A 85 34.26 4.64 22.94
CA LYS A 85 32.89 5.11 23.19
C LYS A 85 32.76 6.56 22.72
N LEU A 86 32.01 6.80 21.65
CA LEU A 86 31.73 8.16 21.18
C LEU A 86 30.76 8.89 22.11
N PRO A 87 30.72 10.24 22.05
CA PRO A 87 29.72 11.04 22.76
C PRO A 87 28.29 10.58 22.44
N LEU A 88 27.38 10.83 23.39
CA LEU A 88 25.96 10.58 23.15
C LEU A 88 25.47 11.55 22.07
N VAL A 89 24.79 11.01 21.06
CA VAL A 89 24.12 11.77 20.00
C VAL A 89 22.63 11.74 20.27
N HIS A 90 21.99 12.90 20.19
CA HIS A 90 20.55 13.05 20.29
C HIS A 90 19.95 13.16 18.91
N THR A 91 18.83 12.47 18.70
CA THR A 91 18.10 12.45 17.42
C THR A 91 16.70 12.95 17.65
N ALA A 92 16.17 13.73 16.72
CA ALA A 92 14.75 14.01 16.62
C ALA A 92 14.28 13.64 15.22
N SER A 93 13.09 13.04 15.13
CA SER A 93 12.50 12.66 13.85
C SER A 93 10.99 12.85 13.82
N VAL A 94 10.44 13.20 12.68
CA VAL A 94 8.99 13.27 12.44
C VAL A 94 8.66 12.81 11.03
N SER A 95 7.58 12.05 10.89
CA SER A 95 7.05 11.60 9.60
C SER A 95 5.91 12.51 9.15
N VAL A 96 5.91 12.84 7.86
CA VAL A 96 4.89 13.63 7.19
C VAL A 96 4.43 12.85 5.96
N GLU A 97 3.12 12.82 5.76
CA GLU A 97 2.49 12.21 4.60
C GLU A 97 1.63 13.25 3.90
N ALA A 98 1.73 13.36 2.58
CA ALA A 98 0.93 14.29 1.80
C ALA A 98 0.46 13.63 0.52
N THR A 99 -0.85 13.69 0.27
CA THR A 99 -1.51 13.14 -0.91
C THR A 99 -1.81 14.24 -1.90
N PHE A 100 -1.38 14.03 -3.14
CA PHE A 100 -1.54 14.96 -4.26
C PHE A 100 -2.44 14.33 -5.32
N ALA A 101 -3.39 15.11 -5.84
CA ALA A 101 -4.17 14.76 -7.04
C ALA A 101 -3.54 15.34 -8.33
N ASP A 102 -2.58 16.25 -8.19
CA ASP A 102 -1.83 16.87 -9.29
C ASP A 102 -0.35 16.46 -9.20
N PHE A 103 0.09 15.67 -10.18
CA PHE A 103 1.44 15.10 -10.20
C PHE A 103 2.52 16.11 -10.61
N ASP A 104 2.16 17.18 -11.32
CA ASP A 104 3.08 18.27 -11.63
C ASP A 104 3.37 19.05 -10.35
N VAL A 105 2.34 19.33 -9.55
CA VAL A 105 2.50 19.97 -8.24
C VAL A 105 3.29 19.10 -7.26
N LEU A 106 3.04 17.79 -7.24
CA LEU A 106 3.84 16.83 -6.47
C LEU A 106 5.32 16.91 -6.86
N SER A 107 5.62 16.87 -8.16
CA SER A 107 6.99 16.91 -8.68
C SER A 107 7.71 18.20 -8.29
N VAL A 108 7.05 19.35 -8.42
CA VAL A 108 7.58 20.66 -8.00
C VAL A 108 7.79 20.70 -6.48
N TRP A 109 6.85 20.16 -5.70
CA TRP A 109 6.96 20.12 -4.25
C TRP A 109 8.14 19.27 -3.80
N VAL A 110 8.29 18.06 -4.34
CA VAL A 110 9.42 17.17 -4.07
C VAL A 110 10.75 17.86 -4.37
N ALA A 111 10.88 18.50 -5.53
CA ALA A 111 12.10 19.21 -5.91
C ALA A 111 12.46 20.33 -4.89
N SER A 112 11.46 21.01 -4.33
CA SER A 112 11.68 22.01 -3.28
C SER A 112 11.98 21.40 -1.91
N ALA A 113 11.34 20.28 -1.57
CA ALA A 113 11.46 19.63 -0.26
C ALA A 113 12.87 19.09 -0.01
N VAL A 114 13.57 18.60 -1.04
CA VAL A 114 14.97 18.13 -0.94
C VAL A 114 15.94 19.22 -0.45
N GLY A 115 15.58 20.50 -0.59
CA GLY A 115 16.36 21.62 -0.07
C GLY A 115 16.26 21.82 1.45
N VAL A 116 15.29 21.18 2.12
CA VAL A 116 15.07 21.32 3.57
C VAL A 116 16.04 20.43 4.33
N GLU A 117 16.78 21.01 5.28
CA GLU A 117 17.76 20.28 6.08
C GLU A 117 17.08 19.16 6.90
N GLY A 118 17.67 17.96 6.86
CA GLY A 118 17.16 16.78 7.55
C GLY A 118 15.96 16.13 6.89
N LEU A 119 15.46 16.67 5.76
CA LEU A 119 14.37 16.06 5.01
C LEU A 119 14.89 14.91 4.14
N SER A 120 14.24 13.77 4.27
CA SER A 120 14.43 12.60 3.43
C SER A 120 13.09 12.12 2.91
N ILE A 121 13.01 11.77 1.64
CA ILE A 121 11.80 11.18 1.08
C ILE A 121 11.94 9.67 1.18
N SER A 122 11.00 9.04 1.86
CA SER A 122 11.01 7.61 2.14
C SER A 122 10.54 6.81 0.93
N HIS A 123 9.35 7.12 0.41
CA HIS A 123 8.77 6.52 -0.79
C HIS A 123 7.58 7.33 -1.31
N LEU A 124 7.11 6.98 -2.52
CA LEU A 124 5.83 7.42 -3.07
C LEU A 124 4.90 6.21 -3.15
N GLU A 125 3.64 6.42 -2.81
CA GLU A 125 2.53 5.50 -3.03
C GLU A 125 1.60 6.08 -4.10
N TRP A 126 1.14 5.23 -5.02
CA TRP A 126 0.22 5.59 -6.09
C TRP A 126 -1.13 4.93 -5.84
N ASP A 127 -2.20 5.71 -5.91
CA ASP A 127 -3.54 5.23 -5.58
C ASP A 127 -4.59 5.82 -6.54
N LEU A 128 -5.78 5.23 -6.53
CA LEU A 128 -7.00 5.76 -7.12
C LEU A 128 -7.74 6.59 -6.07
N THR A 129 -8.65 7.46 -6.50
CA THR A 129 -9.61 8.05 -5.57
C THR A 129 -10.47 6.97 -4.93
N GLU A 130 -10.94 7.19 -3.70
CA GLU A 130 -11.77 6.23 -2.97
C GLU A 130 -13.02 5.80 -3.78
N THR A 131 -13.65 6.77 -4.45
CA THR A 131 -14.82 6.50 -5.31
C THR A 131 -14.43 5.57 -6.47
N ARG A 132 -13.34 5.88 -7.18
CA ARG A 132 -12.88 5.06 -8.31
C ARG A 132 -12.45 3.67 -7.85
N ARG A 133 -11.72 3.57 -6.73
CA ARG A 133 -11.30 2.31 -6.13
C ARG A 133 -12.49 1.39 -5.85
N LEU A 134 -13.52 1.91 -5.18
CA LEU A 134 -14.73 1.13 -4.87
C LEU A 134 -15.48 0.66 -6.12
N GLU A 135 -15.57 1.52 -7.15
CA GLU A 135 -16.17 1.17 -8.44
C GLU A 135 -15.41 0.04 -9.14
N VAL A 136 -14.08 0.16 -9.21
CA VAL A 136 -13.20 -0.80 -9.88
C VAL A 136 -13.21 -2.13 -9.14
N GLU A 137 -13.05 -2.14 -7.82
CA GLU A 137 -13.11 -3.37 -7.02
C GLU A 137 -14.45 -4.11 -7.20
N ARG A 138 -15.56 -3.39 -7.25
CA ARG A 138 -16.88 -3.98 -7.51
C ARG A 138 -16.93 -4.63 -8.89
N ALA A 139 -16.39 -3.97 -9.91
CA ALA A 139 -16.31 -4.51 -11.26
C ALA A 139 -15.38 -5.73 -11.33
N THR A 140 -14.21 -5.66 -10.70
CA THR A 140 -13.23 -6.75 -10.66
C THR A 140 -13.80 -7.98 -9.97
N ARG A 141 -14.46 -7.84 -8.81
CA ARG A 141 -15.18 -8.94 -8.15
C ARG A 141 -16.24 -9.55 -9.07
N ARG A 142 -17.03 -8.73 -9.76
CA ARG A 142 -18.05 -9.23 -10.70
C ARG A 142 -17.42 -10.06 -11.82
N HIS A 143 -16.29 -9.61 -12.38
CA HIS A 143 -15.57 -10.37 -13.40
C HIS A 143 -14.95 -11.66 -12.87
N ALA A 144 -14.42 -11.67 -11.65
CA ALA A 144 -13.91 -12.88 -11.01
C ALA A 144 -15.02 -13.94 -10.83
N VAL A 145 -16.22 -13.53 -10.41
CA VAL A 145 -17.40 -14.43 -10.33
C VAL A 145 -17.80 -14.96 -11.72
N GLN A 146 -17.77 -14.10 -12.74
CA GLN A 146 -18.06 -14.52 -14.12
C GLN A 146 -17.01 -15.50 -14.66
N ASP A 147 -15.73 -15.30 -14.35
CA ASP A 147 -14.65 -16.22 -14.69
C ASP A 147 -14.85 -17.59 -14.01
N ALA A 148 -15.17 -17.62 -12.71
CA ALA A 148 -15.50 -18.87 -12.01
C ALA A 148 -16.66 -19.61 -12.69
N ARG A 149 -17.77 -18.91 -12.98
CA ARG A 149 -18.92 -19.51 -13.66
C ARG A 149 -18.57 -20.06 -15.04
N ARG A 150 -17.82 -19.30 -15.84
CA ARG A 150 -17.37 -19.74 -17.17
C ARG A 150 -16.56 -21.03 -17.06
N ARG A 151 -15.54 -21.05 -16.20
CA ARG A 151 -14.69 -22.24 -15.99
C ARG A 151 -15.49 -23.45 -15.54
N ALA A 152 -16.44 -23.27 -14.62
CA ALA A 152 -17.30 -24.37 -14.17
C ALA A 152 -18.17 -24.91 -15.32
N GLN A 153 -18.72 -24.03 -16.15
CA GLN A 153 -19.48 -24.42 -17.32
C GLN A 153 -18.60 -25.13 -18.35
N ASP A 154 -17.38 -24.64 -18.61
CA ASP A 154 -16.42 -25.30 -19.51
C ASP A 154 -16.13 -26.74 -19.08
N TYR A 155 -16.01 -27.01 -17.77
CA TYR A 155 -15.85 -28.37 -17.23
C TYR A 155 -17.11 -29.22 -17.39
N ALA A 156 -18.29 -28.66 -17.15
CA ALA A 156 -19.54 -29.39 -17.30
C ALA A 156 -19.83 -29.74 -18.76
N ASP A 157 -19.54 -28.81 -19.69
CA ASP A 157 -19.70 -29.01 -21.13
C ASP A 157 -18.73 -30.08 -21.65
N ALA A 158 -17.48 -30.08 -21.18
CA ALA A 158 -16.49 -31.11 -21.55
C ALA A 158 -16.86 -32.54 -21.08
N LEU A 159 -17.79 -32.65 -20.13
CA LEU A 159 -18.30 -33.90 -19.59
C LEU A 159 -19.75 -34.19 -20.02
N ASP A 160 -20.31 -33.37 -20.92
CA ASP A 160 -21.70 -33.45 -21.40
C ASP A 160 -22.75 -33.44 -20.26
N LEU A 161 -22.46 -32.78 -19.13
CA LEU A 161 -23.30 -32.78 -17.93
C LEU A 161 -24.47 -31.77 -18.01
N GLY A 162 -24.31 -30.69 -18.79
CA GLY A 162 -25.31 -29.62 -18.94
C GLY A 162 -25.01 -28.36 -18.11
N THR A 163 -26.04 -27.54 -17.85
CA THR A 163 -25.86 -26.22 -17.23
C THR A 163 -25.53 -26.32 -15.74
N VAL A 164 -24.46 -25.64 -15.33
CA VAL A 164 -24.07 -25.56 -13.92
C VAL A 164 -24.97 -24.64 -13.11
N VAL A 165 -25.25 -25.04 -11.87
CA VAL A 165 -25.96 -24.22 -10.87
C VAL A 165 -25.00 -23.91 -9.73
N VAL A 166 -24.99 -22.65 -9.27
CA VAL A 166 -24.12 -22.26 -8.15
C VAL A 166 -24.64 -22.90 -6.86
N ARG A 167 -23.74 -23.54 -6.11
CA ARG A 167 -24.02 -24.08 -4.77
C ARG A 167 -23.45 -23.17 -3.69
N SER A 168 -22.21 -22.73 -3.84
CA SER A 168 -21.55 -21.85 -2.88
C SER A 168 -20.56 -20.93 -3.58
N ILE A 169 -20.31 -19.78 -2.95
CA ILE A 169 -19.27 -18.84 -3.36
C ILE A 169 -18.67 -18.22 -2.10
N SER A 170 -17.36 -18.03 -2.11
CA SER A 170 -16.63 -17.33 -1.05
C SER A 170 -15.46 -16.57 -1.65
N ASP A 171 -14.99 -15.56 -0.92
CA ASP A 171 -13.63 -15.07 -1.15
C ASP A 171 -12.64 -16.21 -0.84
N THR A 172 -11.47 -16.14 -1.48
CA THR A 172 -10.43 -17.15 -1.30
C THR A 172 -10.02 -17.32 0.15
N GLY A 173 -9.96 -18.56 0.61
CA GLY A 173 -9.47 -18.89 1.96
C GLY A 173 -10.55 -18.89 3.06
N LEU A 174 -11.77 -18.42 2.77
CA LEU A 174 -12.90 -18.49 3.71
C LEU A 174 -13.58 -19.88 3.74
N ASN A 175 -13.47 -20.66 2.66
CA ASN A 175 -14.04 -22.01 2.57
C ASN A 175 -13.12 -23.12 3.11
N ARG A 176 -11.97 -22.78 3.71
CA ARG A 176 -11.10 -23.77 4.36
C ARG A 176 -11.35 -23.80 5.86
N PRO A 177 -11.40 -24.98 6.50
CA PRO A 177 -11.24 -25.06 7.95
C PRO A 177 -9.97 -24.30 8.33
N ALA A 178 -10.05 -23.44 9.36
CA ALA A 178 -8.89 -22.70 9.85
C ALA A 178 -7.69 -23.65 9.95
N PRO A 179 -6.53 -23.32 9.37
CA PRO A 179 -5.37 -24.17 9.49
C PRO A 179 -5.11 -24.40 10.99
N THR A 180 -4.99 -25.66 11.40
CA THR A 180 -4.46 -25.98 12.72
C THR A 180 -3.14 -25.24 12.86
N PRO A 181 -2.88 -24.54 13.99
CA PRO A 181 -1.65 -23.79 14.17
C PRO A 181 -0.49 -24.79 14.29
N ARG A 182 0.05 -25.23 13.16
CA ARG A 182 1.43 -25.67 13.11
C ARG A 182 2.26 -24.42 13.27
N ALA A 183 2.99 -24.35 14.37
CA ALA A 183 4.04 -23.35 14.57
C ALA A 183 5.01 -23.43 13.40
N ALA A 184 4.76 -22.62 12.37
CA ALA A 184 5.71 -22.37 11.32
C ALA A 184 6.74 -21.41 11.92
N MET A 185 7.88 -21.96 12.35
CA MET A 185 9.12 -21.18 12.47
C MET A 185 9.56 -20.78 11.05
N LEU A 186 8.81 -19.86 10.45
CA LEU A 186 9.25 -19.10 9.29
C LEU A 186 10.08 -17.95 9.84
N ALA A 187 11.40 -18.13 9.81
CA ALA A 187 12.32 -17.01 9.82
C ALA A 187 11.91 -16.08 8.67
N GLN A 188 11.28 -14.97 9.00
CA GLN A 188 11.14 -13.86 8.08
C GLN A 188 12.56 -13.32 7.84
N ALA A 189 13.23 -13.86 6.83
CA ALA A 189 14.21 -13.08 6.11
C ALA A 189 13.42 -11.96 5.45
N ALA A 190 13.40 -10.79 6.09
CA ALA A 190 13.04 -9.57 5.41
C ALA A 190 13.87 -9.51 4.13
N PRO A 191 13.29 -9.28 2.95
CA PRO A 191 14.09 -8.85 1.83
C PRO A 191 14.85 -7.63 2.32
N GLN A 192 16.18 -7.73 2.38
CA GLN A 192 17.00 -6.52 2.41
C GLN A 192 16.72 -5.85 1.08
N GLY A 193 15.73 -4.95 1.10
CA GLY A 193 15.37 -4.11 -0.03
C GLY A 193 16.63 -3.39 -0.44
N GLY A 194 17.17 -3.78 -1.60
CA GLY A 194 18.00 -2.88 -2.37
C GLY A 194 17.19 -1.60 -2.50
N GLY A 195 17.80 -0.47 -2.14
CA GLY A 195 17.12 0.82 -2.07
C GLY A 195 16.28 0.99 -3.33
N ASP A 196 14.96 0.96 -3.15
CA ASP A 196 14.04 1.21 -4.24
C ASP A 196 14.39 2.62 -4.71
N GLU A 197 14.88 2.70 -5.94
CA GLU A 197 15.28 3.97 -6.51
C GLU A 197 14.03 4.83 -6.53
N PHE A 198 14.09 5.93 -5.78
CA PHE A 198 13.02 6.90 -5.67
C PHE A 198 12.56 7.32 -7.07
N SER A 199 11.43 6.78 -7.52
CA SER A 199 10.88 7.04 -8.85
C SER A 199 9.69 7.99 -8.74
N LEU A 200 9.85 9.19 -9.27
CA LEU A 200 8.78 10.18 -9.43
C LEU A 200 7.82 9.86 -10.58
N ARG A 201 7.98 8.70 -11.25
CA ARG A 201 7.08 8.31 -12.33
C ARG A 201 5.83 7.67 -11.73
N PRO A 202 4.63 8.18 -12.08
CA PRO A 202 3.39 7.51 -11.76
C PRO A 202 3.45 6.04 -12.16
N GLN A 203 3.16 5.15 -11.22
CA GLN A 203 3.03 3.73 -11.47
C GLN A 203 1.56 3.37 -11.52
N ASP A 204 1.21 2.45 -12.41
CA ASP A 204 -0.16 1.97 -12.51
C ASP A 204 -0.56 1.22 -11.23
N VAL A 205 -1.85 1.31 -10.89
CA VAL A 205 -2.46 0.67 -9.73
C VAL A 205 -3.16 -0.61 -10.18
N ASP A 206 -2.76 -1.73 -9.58
CA ASP A 206 -3.39 -3.03 -9.79
C ASP A 206 -4.55 -3.25 -8.81
N VAL A 207 -5.67 -3.72 -9.33
CA VAL A 207 -6.85 -4.12 -8.54
C VAL A 207 -7.24 -5.55 -8.92
N ASP A 208 -7.08 -6.45 -7.95
CA ASP A 208 -7.32 -7.88 -8.10
C ASP A 208 -8.54 -8.35 -7.31
N ALA A 209 -9.21 -9.38 -7.83
CA ALA A 209 -10.19 -10.14 -7.07
C ALA A 209 -10.11 -11.62 -7.43
N GLU A 210 -10.20 -12.48 -6.42
CA GLU A 210 -10.26 -13.94 -6.57
C GLU A 210 -11.42 -14.50 -5.74
N VAL A 211 -12.14 -15.46 -6.29
CA VAL A 211 -13.26 -16.15 -5.64
C VAL A 211 -13.12 -17.66 -5.77
N GLU A 212 -13.51 -18.39 -4.72
CA GLU A 212 -13.70 -19.83 -4.74
C GLU A 212 -15.20 -20.12 -4.86
N ALA A 213 -15.61 -20.92 -5.84
CA ALA A 213 -17.01 -21.26 -6.06
C ALA A 213 -17.18 -22.76 -6.32
N THR A 214 -18.25 -23.32 -5.73
CA THR A 214 -18.70 -24.67 -6.00
C THR A 214 -19.97 -24.60 -6.83
N PHE A 215 -19.98 -25.33 -7.94
CA PHE A 215 -21.13 -25.51 -8.80
C PHE A 215 -21.57 -26.97 -8.79
N VAL A 216 -22.85 -27.20 -9.10
CA VAL A 216 -23.42 -28.53 -9.25
C VAL A 216 -24.10 -28.70 -10.59
N VAL A 217 -24.11 -29.93 -11.07
CA VAL A 217 -24.94 -30.35 -12.19
C VAL A 217 -25.77 -31.55 -11.75
N ALA A 218 -27.09 -31.50 -11.96
CA ALA A 218 -27.97 -32.62 -11.70
C ALA A 218 -27.79 -33.67 -12.80
N GLU A 219 -27.45 -34.90 -12.44
CA GLU A 219 -27.48 -36.03 -13.37
C GLU A 219 -28.92 -36.25 -13.86
N LYS A 220 -29.10 -36.32 -15.18
CA LYS A 220 -30.38 -36.66 -15.82
C LYS A 220 -30.66 -38.16 -15.81
#